data_AF-A0A2T6K745-F1
#
_entry.id   AF-A0A2T6K745-F1
#
_cell.length_a   1.000
_cell.length_b   1.000
_cell.length_c   1.000
_cell.angle_alpha   90.00
_cell.angle_beta   90.00
_cell.angle_gamma   90.00
#
_symmetry.space_group_name_H-M   'P 1'
#
loop_
_entity.id
_entity.type
_entity.pdbx_description
1 polymer ?
#
loop_
_entity_poly.entity_id
_entity_poly.type
_entity_poly.pdbx_seq_one_letter_code
_entity_poly.pdbx_strand_id
1 'polypeptide(L)'
;MICDHAAQFDIRKLAKPGCHLPDRFEFADGVLETTWTSSNFGGRRQWFLCPSCDRRCAIIYCHPKTLKMGCRVCLKGRYASEYMSPQGRRLHAAFAVRRRLGQKKGGIGPPFPLKPKGMHWRTYQAIRVAALHEELNIWFQGYADISNISVEKAKQRFSKHL
;
A
#
# COMPACT_ATOMS: atom_id res chain seq x y z
N MET A 1 -2.29 -6.72 6.28
CA MET A 1 -2.92 -7.02 4.97
C MET A 1 -2.15 -8.11 4.27
N ILE A 2 -2.79 -8.94 3.45
CA ILE A 2 -2.11 -10.06 2.78
C ILE A 2 -0.96 -9.57 1.90
N CYS A 3 -1.18 -8.51 1.10
CA CYS A 3 -0.19 -8.06 0.12
C CYS A 3 1.16 -7.61 0.73
N ASP A 4 1.18 -7.19 2.00
CA ASP A 4 2.36 -6.59 2.64
C ASP A 4 3.10 -7.56 3.59
N HIS A 5 2.44 -8.63 4.04
CA HIS A 5 2.99 -9.52 5.07
C HIS A 5 2.89 -11.02 4.73
N ALA A 6 2.14 -11.39 3.69
CA ALA A 6 2.13 -12.78 3.23
C ALA A 6 3.46 -13.14 2.57
N ALA A 7 3.87 -14.40 2.70
CA ALA A 7 4.91 -14.97 1.87
C ALA A 7 4.48 -14.94 0.39
N GLN A 8 5.44 -14.69 -0.51
CA GLN A 8 5.18 -14.42 -1.92
C GLN A 8 6.15 -15.19 -2.81
N PHE A 9 5.61 -15.85 -3.83
CA PHE A 9 6.38 -16.33 -4.97
C PHE A 9 6.29 -15.26 -6.05
N ASP A 10 7.38 -14.53 -6.28
CA ASP A 10 7.47 -13.52 -7.34
C ASP A 10 8.35 -14.07 -8.46
N ILE A 11 7.75 -14.28 -9.63
CA ILE A 11 8.42 -14.89 -10.78
C ILE A 11 9.68 -14.11 -11.18
N ARG A 12 9.66 -12.79 -10.97
CA ARG A 12 10.76 -11.87 -11.32
C ARG A 12 11.94 -11.94 -10.35
N LYS A 13 11.72 -12.48 -9.15
CA LYS A 13 12.76 -12.69 -8.14
C LYS A 13 13.33 -14.10 -8.18
N LEU A 14 12.53 -15.06 -8.65
CA LEU A 14 12.91 -16.47 -8.73
C LEU A 14 13.69 -16.81 -10.01
N ALA A 15 13.36 -16.17 -11.13
CA ALA A 15 14.09 -16.35 -12.37
C ALA A 15 15.41 -15.55 -12.35
N LYS A 16 16.54 -16.21 -12.62
CA LYS A 16 17.82 -15.52 -12.88
C LYS A 16 17.70 -14.72 -14.19
N PRO A 17 18.40 -13.58 -14.34
CA PRO A 17 18.43 -12.85 -15.60
C PRO A 17 18.83 -13.76 -16.77
N GLY A 18 18.01 -13.80 -17.82
CA GLY A 18 18.24 -14.65 -19.00
C GLY A 18 17.77 -16.10 -18.87
N CYS A 19 17.43 -16.57 -17.67
CA CYS A 19 16.82 -17.88 -17.45
C CYS A 19 15.30 -17.74 -17.25
N HIS A 20 14.57 -18.77 -17.64
CA HIS A 20 13.14 -18.89 -17.33
C HIS A 20 12.90 -19.99 -16.31
N LEU A 21 11.78 -19.90 -15.60
CA LEU A 21 11.34 -20.98 -14.74
C LEU A 21 10.85 -22.16 -15.59
N PRO A 22 10.88 -23.39 -15.07
CA PRO A 22 10.22 -24.52 -15.72
C PRO A 22 8.71 -24.30 -15.80
N ASP A 23 8.05 -25.00 -16.73
CA ASP A 23 6.59 -24.96 -16.87
C ASP A 23 5.87 -25.45 -15.60
N ARG A 24 6.51 -26.35 -14.86
CA ARG A 24 6.11 -26.75 -13.50
C ARG A 24 7.22 -26.38 -12.53
N PHE A 25 6.95 -25.42 -11.67
CA PHE A 25 7.85 -24.97 -10.62
C PHE A 25 7.52 -25.69 -9.31
N GLU A 26 8.39 -26.61 -8.92
CA GLU A 26 8.29 -27.35 -7.66
C GLU A 26 8.90 -26.54 -6.51
N PHE A 27 8.27 -26.60 -5.35
CA PHE A 27 8.75 -26.05 -4.10
C PHE A 27 8.36 -26.98 -2.95
N ALA A 28 8.83 -26.70 -1.73
CA ALA A 28 8.72 -27.62 -0.59
C ALA A 28 7.29 -28.15 -0.35
N ASP A 29 6.26 -27.31 -0.55
CA ASP A 29 4.87 -27.62 -0.22
C ASP A 29 3.95 -27.74 -1.45
N GLY A 30 4.50 -27.92 -2.66
CA GLY A 30 3.70 -28.17 -3.85
C GLY A 30 4.32 -27.75 -5.18
N VAL A 31 3.45 -27.51 -6.16
CA VAL A 31 3.83 -27.13 -7.53
C VAL A 31 3.03 -25.93 -8.00
N LEU A 32 3.69 -24.99 -8.67
CA LEU A 32 3.06 -23.88 -9.40
C LEU A 32 3.29 -24.05 -10.90
N GLU A 33 2.23 -23.94 -11.68
CA GLU A 33 2.34 -23.94 -13.14
C GLU A 33 2.74 -22.56 -13.65
N THR A 34 3.52 -22.53 -14.72
CA THR A 34 3.90 -21.29 -15.42
C THR A 34 3.40 -21.29 -16.86
N THR A 35 3.23 -20.09 -17.40
CA THR A 35 2.77 -19.89 -18.78
C THR A 35 3.40 -18.65 -19.38
N TRP A 36 3.25 -18.48 -20.69
CA TRP A 36 3.88 -17.43 -21.46
C TRP A 36 2.87 -16.53 -22.16
N THR A 37 3.28 -15.28 -22.37
CA THR A 37 2.63 -14.35 -23.29
C THR A 37 3.68 -13.68 -24.16
N SER A 38 3.38 -13.51 -25.44
CA SER A 38 4.12 -12.61 -26.32
C SER A 38 3.90 -11.16 -25.89
N SER A 39 4.96 -10.36 -25.95
CA SER A 39 4.92 -8.91 -25.74
C SER A 39 4.78 -8.19 -27.08
N ASN A 40 3.98 -7.12 -27.12
CA ASN A 40 3.81 -6.29 -28.33
C ASN A 40 5.11 -5.59 -28.77
N PHE A 41 6.09 -5.45 -27.88
CA PHE A 41 7.38 -4.80 -28.14
C PHE A 41 8.53 -5.79 -28.36
N GLY A 42 8.20 -7.03 -28.72
CA GLY A 42 9.17 -8.13 -28.81
C GLY A 42 9.44 -8.78 -27.45
N GLY A 43 9.79 -10.07 -27.50
CA GLY A 43 10.05 -10.90 -26.33
C GLY A 43 8.82 -11.61 -25.77
N ARG A 44 9.04 -12.39 -24.71
CA ARG A 44 8.02 -13.17 -24.01
C ARG A 44 8.08 -12.89 -22.52
N ARG A 45 6.91 -12.83 -21.89
CA ARG A 45 6.78 -12.68 -20.44
C ARG A 45 6.20 -13.94 -19.85
N GLN A 46 6.91 -14.51 -18.89
CA GLN A 46 6.46 -15.65 -18.10
C GLN A 46 5.55 -15.18 -16.96
N TRP A 47 4.59 -16.03 -16.60
CA TRP A 47 3.64 -15.84 -15.51
C TRP A 47 3.46 -17.14 -14.74
N PHE A 48 3.07 -17.06 -13.47
CA PHE A 48 2.43 -18.18 -12.80
C PHE A 48 0.95 -18.27 -13.19
N LEU A 49 0.39 -19.47 -13.18
CA LEU A 49 -1.05 -19.70 -13.15
C LEU A 49 -1.50 -19.75 -11.68
N CYS A 50 -2.57 -19.01 -11.38
CA CYS A 50 -3.14 -19.01 -10.04
C CYS A 50 -3.79 -20.37 -9.73
N PRO A 51 -3.40 -21.09 -8.67
CA PRO A 51 -3.92 -22.43 -8.38
C PRO A 51 -5.41 -22.48 -8.02
N SER A 52 -6.06 -21.32 -7.86
CA SER A 52 -7.50 -21.24 -7.57
C SER A 52 -8.36 -20.72 -8.72
N CYS A 53 -7.77 -20.13 -9.77
CA CYS A 53 -8.56 -19.48 -10.84
C CYS A 53 -7.85 -19.37 -12.20
N ASP A 54 -6.67 -19.96 -12.34
CA ASP A 54 -5.85 -20.01 -13.55
C ASP A 54 -5.49 -18.65 -14.17
N ARG A 55 -5.73 -17.56 -13.44
CA ARG A 55 -5.30 -16.24 -13.88
C ARG A 55 -3.77 -16.17 -13.91
N ARG A 56 -3.25 -15.61 -14.99
CA ARG A 56 -1.82 -15.25 -15.14
C ARG A 56 -1.42 -14.17 -14.13
N CYS A 57 -0.48 -14.51 -13.25
CA CYS A 57 -0.02 -13.65 -12.17
C CYS A 57 1.51 -13.61 -12.10
N ALA A 58 2.09 -12.45 -11.82
CA ALA A 58 3.53 -12.34 -11.55
C ALA A 58 3.86 -12.78 -10.11
N ILE A 59 2.89 -12.68 -9.21
CA ILE A 59 3.03 -13.00 -7.79
C ILE A 59 1.91 -13.95 -7.37
N ILE A 60 2.27 -15.05 -6.72
CA ILE A 60 1.36 -15.92 -5.96
C ILE A 60 1.61 -15.67 -4.47
N TYR A 61 0.52 -15.47 -3.73
CA TYR A 61 0.55 -15.20 -2.30
C TYR A 61 0.22 -16.47 -1.53
N CYS A 62 0.84 -16.67 -0.37
CA CYS A 62 0.44 -17.69 0.60
C CYS A 62 -0.22 -17.03 1.81
N HIS A 63 -1.50 -17.34 2.05
CA HIS A 63 -2.24 -16.76 3.16
C HIS A 63 -1.65 -17.22 4.50
N PRO A 64 -1.20 -16.32 5.40
CA PRO A 64 -0.40 -16.70 6.58
C PRO A 64 -1.13 -17.59 7.59
N LYS A 65 -2.47 -17.47 7.71
CA LYS A 65 -3.28 -18.28 8.63
C LYS A 65 -3.83 -19.58 8.05
N THR A 66 -4.31 -19.55 6.81
CA THR A 66 -4.99 -20.69 6.18
C THR A 66 -4.06 -21.50 5.29
N LEU A 67 -2.84 -21.01 5.04
CA LEU A 67 -1.84 -21.57 4.12
C LEU A 67 -2.35 -21.71 2.67
N LYS A 68 -3.52 -21.13 2.36
CA LYS A 68 -4.07 -21.14 1.00
C LYS A 68 -3.20 -20.30 0.09
N MET A 69 -2.77 -20.89 -1.02
CA MET A 69 -2.08 -20.16 -2.08
C MET A 69 -3.07 -19.63 -3.11
N GLY A 70 -2.80 -18.45 -3.64
CA GLY A 70 -3.61 -17.88 -4.70
C GLY A 70 -3.16 -16.50 -5.14
N CYS A 71 -3.81 -16.00 -6.19
CA CYS A 71 -3.61 -14.63 -6.62
C CYS A 71 -4.23 -13.64 -5.63
N ARG A 72 -3.88 -12.35 -5.80
CA ARG A 72 -4.42 -11.25 -5.01
C ARG A 72 -5.96 -11.28 -4.92
N VAL A 73 -6.64 -11.56 -6.03
CA VAL A 73 -8.12 -11.54 -6.09
C VAL A 73 -8.72 -12.72 -5.33
N CYS A 74 -8.20 -13.94 -5.51
CA CYS A 74 -8.69 -15.14 -4.83
C CYS A 74 -8.53 -15.04 -3.31
N LEU A 75 -7.44 -14.44 -2.84
CA LEU A 75 -7.19 -14.26 -1.42
C LEU A 75 -7.80 -12.97 -0.86
N LYS A 76 -8.61 -12.24 -1.64
CA LYS A 76 -9.20 -10.94 -1.25
C LYS A 76 -8.13 -9.96 -0.73
N GLY A 77 -6.94 -10.03 -1.31
CA GLY A 77 -5.80 -9.18 -1.00
C GLY A 77 -6.08 -7.74 -1.41
N ARG A 78 -6.41 -6.91 -0.42
CA ARG A 78 -6.53 -5.45 -0.57
C ARG A 78 -5.19 -4.79 -0.28
N TYR A 79 -4.89 -3.70 -0.99
CA TYR A 79 -3.70 -2.88 -0.73
C TYR A 79 -3.81 -2.10 0.58
N ALA A 80 -2.67 -1.69 1.15
CA ALA A 80 -2.56 -0.68 2.20
C ALA A 80 -3.52 0.48 2.03
N SER A 81 -3.44 1.11 0.88
CA SER A 81 -4.25 2.26 0.52
C SER A 81 -5.76 2.00 0.55
N GLU A 82 -6.22 0.76 0.31
CA GLU A 82 -7.64 0.41 0.28
C GLU A 82 -8.26 0.28 1.68
N TYR A 83 -7.45 0.07 2.72
CA TYR A 83 -7.91 0.09 4.12
C TYR A 83 -7.77 1.46 4.78
N MET A 84 -7.11 2.42 4.12
CA MET A 84 -6.93 3.74 4.71
C MET A 84 -8.26 4.50 4.73
N SER A 85 -8.66 4.93 5.91
CA SER A 85 -9.75 5.89 6.07
C SER A 85 -9.47 7.16 5.25
N PRO A 86 -10.50 7.96 4.90
CA PRO A 86 -10.28 9.24 4.24
C PRO A 86 -9.23 10.10 4.95
N GLN A 87 -9.28 10.15 6.28
CA GLN A 87 -8.30 10.85 7.11
C GLN A 87 -6.90 10.22 7.02
N GLY A 88 -6.80 8.89 7.07
CA GLY A 88 -5.53 8.18 6.90
C GLY A 88 -4.88 8.45 5.54
N ARG A 89 -5.68 8.55 4.47
CA ARG A 89 -5.19 8.91 3.13
C ARG A 89 -4.64 10.33 3.09
N ARG A 90 -5.32 11.31 3.68
CA ARG A 90 -4.82 12.70 3.80
C ARG A 90 -3.50 12.74 4.56
N LEU A 91 -3.43 12.06 5.69
CA LEU A 91 -2.22 11.97 6.51
C LEU A 91 -1.04 11.37 5.72
N HIS A 92 -1.28 10.28 5.00
CA HIS A 92 -0.27 9.64 4.17
C HIS A 92 0.22 10.54 3.02
N ALA A 93 -0.69 11.29 2.39
CA ALA A 93 -0.34 12.26 1.36
C ALA A 93 0.54 13.40 1.92
N ALA A 94 0.18 13.95 3.08
CA ALA A 94 0.98 14.97 3.77
C ALA A 94 2.39 14.44 4.11
N PHE A 95 2.52 13.20 4.61
CA PHE A 95 3.82 12.57 4.83
C PHE A 95 4.61 12.36 3.54
N ALA A 96 3.97 12.01 2.43
CA ALA A 96 4.65 11.87 1.14
C ALA A 96 5.24 13.20 0.68
N VAL A 97 4.51 14.31 0.85
CA VAL A 97 5.00 15.66 0.53
C VAL A 97 6.20 16.03 1.42
N ARG A 98 6.09 15.85 2.74
CA ARG A 98 7.20 16.13 3.66
C ARG A 98 8.43 15.28 3.36
N ARG A 99 8.27 13.99 3.04
CA ARG A 99 9.37 13.12 2.60
C ARG A 99 10.03 13.60 1.31
N ARG A 100 9.23 14.05 0.32
CA ARG A 100 9.74 14.65 -0.93
C ARG A 100 10.61 15.88 -0.67
N LEU A 101 10.32 16.63 0.39
CA LEU A 101 11.12 17.78 0.83
C LEU A 101 12.26 17.40 1.77
N GLY A 102 12.52 16.11 2.00
CA GLY A 102 13.67 15.61 2.74
C GLY A 102 13.42 15.35 4.24
N GLN A 103 12.16 15.39 4.72
CA GLN A 103 11.86 15.00 6.09
C GLN A 103 12.10 13.50 6.30
N LYS A 104 13.08 13.15 7.15
CA LYS A 104 13.46 11.76 7.46
C LYS A 104 12.78 11.21 8.71
N LYS A 105 12.46 12.07 9.68
CA LYS A 105 11.88 11.71 10.98
C LYS A 105 10.80 12.71 11.37
N GLY A 106 9.90 12.29 12.27
CA GLY A 106 8.81 13.11 12.80
C GLY A 106 7.54 13.05 11.95
N GLY A 107 6.45 13.55 12.54
CA GLY A 107 5.12 13.54 11.94
C GLY A 107 4.72 14.88 11.30
N ILE A 108 3.41 15.13 11.30
CA ILE A 108 2.83 16.46 11.10
C ILE A 108 2.90 17.15 12.46
N GLY A 109 3.44 18.36 12.53
CA GLY A 109 3.65 19.08 13.80
C GLY A 109 5.00 19.79 13.87
N PRO A 110 6.13 19.13 13.58
CA PRO A 110 7.41 19.81 13.42
C PRO A 110 7.34 20.86 12.30
N PRO A 111 8.19 21.90 12.36
CA PRO A 111 8.27 22.92 11.32
C PRO A 111 8.32 22.30 9.92
N PHE A 112 7.63 22.94 8.97
CA PHE A 112 7.55 22.42 7.62
C PHE A 112 8.95 22.36 6.98
N PRO A 113 9.30 21.28 6.26
CA PRO A 113 10.67 21.08 5.78
C PRO A 113 11.15 22.22 4.89
N LEU A 114 12.43 22.55 5.03
CA LEU A 114 13.10 23.53 4.17
C LEU A 114 13.19 23.01 2.73
N LYS A 115 13.36 23.95 1.81
CA LYS A 115 13.48 23.66 0.39
C LYS A 115 14.71 22.76 0.11
N PRO A 116 14.54 21.61 -0.58
CA PRO A 116 15.66 20.78 -0.94
C PRO A 116 16.55 21.43 -2.01
N LYS A 117 17.83 21.02 -2.04
CA LYS A 117 18.80 21.45 -3.07
C LYS A 117 18.28 21.05 -4.46
N GLY A 118 18.46 21.93 -5.44
CA GLY A 118 18.05 21.70 -6.84
C GLY A 118 16.55 21.90 -7.14
N MET A 119 15.68 22.04 -6.13
CA MET A 119 14.29 22.43 -6.38
C MET A 119 14.21 23.93 -6.73
N HIS A 120 13.31 24.35 -7.60
CA HIS A 120 13.06 25.77 -7.85
C HIS A 120 12.21 26.39 -6.72
N TRP A 121 12.47 27.64 -6.33
CA TRP A 121 11.73 28.30 -5.23
C TRP A 121 10.22 28.38 -5.49
N ARG A 122 9.82 28.68 -6.74
CA ARG A 122 8.40 28.71 -7.13
C ARG A 122 7.71 27.37 -6.88
N THR A 123 8.36 26.28 -7.25
CA THR A 123 7.86 24.91 -7.03
C THR A 123 7.77 24.60 -5.54
N TYR A 124 8.80 24.94 -4.77
CA TYR A 124 8.78 24.74 -3.32
C TYR A 124 7.64 25.50 -2.64
N GLN A 125 7.45 26.78 -2.97
CA GLN A 125 6.38 27.59 -2.36
C GLN A 125 5.00 27.05 -2.72
N ALA A 126 4.77 26.65 -3.98
CA ALA A 126 3.52 26.03 -4.39
C ALA A 126 3.23 24.74 -3.60
N ILE A 127 4.22 23.85 -3.49
CA ILE A 127 4.10 22.62 -2.69
C ILE A 127 3.83 22.95 -1.21
N ARG A 128 4.57 23.92 -0.65
CA ARG A 128 4.46 24.32 0.76
C ARG A 128 3.07 24.86 1.09
N VAL A 129 2.54 25.77 0.29
CA VAL A 129 1.21 26.36 0.51
C VAL A 129 0.13 25.28 0.45
N ALA A 130 0.15 24.44 -0.59
CA ALA A 130 -0.81 23.35 -0.74
C ALA A 130 -0.73 22.36 0.45
N ALA A 131 0.49 22.00 0.87
CA ALA A 131 0.70 21.07 1.96
C ALA A 131 0.26 21.63 3.32
N LEU A 132 0.55 22.91 3.61
CA LEU A 132 0.13 23.54 4.86
C LEU A 132 -1.40 23.64 4.95
N HIS A 133 -2.06 23.94 3.83
CA HIS A 133 -3.53 23.94 3.78
C HIS A 133 -4.12 22.55 4.08
N GLU A 134 -3.57 21.49 3.50
CA GLU A 134 -3.98 20.12 3.80
C GLU A 134 -3.67 19.70 5.23
N GLU A 135 -2.51 20.09 5.78
CA GLU A 135 -2.16 19.82 7.18
C GLU A 135 -3.13 20.49 8.15
N LEU A 136 -3.54 21.74 7.88
CA LEU A 136 -4.60 22.41 8.65
C LEU A 136 -5.91 21.64 8.57
N ASN A 137 -6.35 21.21 7.39
CA ASN A 137 -7.57 20.42 7.23
C ASN A 137 -7.51 19.09 8.02
N ILE A 138 -6.36 18.43 8.02
CA ILE A 138 -6.12 17.23 8.82
C ILE A 138 -6.32 17.53 10.31
N TRP A 139 -5.76 18.63 10.83
CA TRP A 139 -5.93 19.04 12.22
C TRP A 139 -7.38 19.39 12.56
N PHE A 140 -8.05 20.19 11.72
CA PHE A 140 -9.44 20.59 11.93
C PHE A 140 -10.38 19.39 11.97
N GLN A 141 -10.24 18.47 11.02
CA GLN A 141 -11.07 17.25 10.99
C GLN A 141 -10.75 16.32 12.17
N GLY A 142 -9.46 16.14 12.50
CA GLY A 142 -9.08 15.35 13.67
C GLY A 142 -9.65 15.92 14.98
N TYR A 143 -9.65 17.24 15.14
CA TYR A 143 -10.27 17.90 16.29
C TYR A 143 -11.79 17.70 16.32
N ALA A 144 -12.47 17.87 15.18
CA ALA A 144 -13.91 17.63 15.07
C ALA A 144 -14.27 16.19 15.45
N ASP A 145 -13.54 15.20 14.93
CA ASP A 145 -13.74 13.78 15.25
C ASP A 145 -13.55 13.50 16.75
N ILE A 146 -12.50 14.04 17.37
CA ILE A 146 -12.24 13.90 18.82
C ILE A 146 -13.39 14.51 19.64
N SER A 147 -13.85 15.70 19.25
CA SER A 147 -14.95 16.39 19.95
C SER A 147 -16.26 15.60 19.86
N ASN A 148 -16.58 15.04 18.69
CA ASN A 148 -17.77 14.23 18.49
C ASN A 148 -17.73 12.91 19.29
N ILE A 149 -16.58 12.23 19.32
CA ILE A 149 -16.38 11.03 20.14
C ILE A 149 -16.59 11.34 21.63
N SER A 150 -16.12 12.50 22.11
CA SER A 150 -16.33 12.91 23.51
C SER A 150 -17.81 13.08 23.83
N VAL A 151 -18.58 13.73 22.95
CA VAL A 151 -20.02 13.92 23.09
C VAL A 151 -20.78 12.59 23.06
N GLU A 152 -20.46 11.69 22.13
CA GLU A 152 -21.10 10.37 22.05
C GLU A 152 -20.82 9.51 23.29
N LYS A 153 -19.57 9.49 23.77
CA LYS A 153 -19.21 8.80 25.02
C LYS A 153 -19.96 9.38 26.21
N ALA A 154 -20.11 10.69 26.29
CA ALA A 154 -20.90 11.34 27.34
C ALA A 154 -22.36 10.87 27.28
N LYS A 155 -23.00 10.91 26.10
CA LYS A 155 -24.38 10.44 25.89
C LYS A 155 -24.57 8.97 26.27
N GLN A 156 -23.65 8.08 25.88
CA GLN A 156 -23.69 6.67 26.24
C GLN A 156 -23.57 6.45 27.76
N ARG A 157 -22.80 7.29 28.46
CA ARG A 157 -22.66 7.22 29.91
C ARG A 157 -23.94 7.67 30.61
N PHE A 158 -24.58 8.75 30.15
CA PHE A 158 -25.88 9.20 30.67
C PHE A 158 -27.01 8.18 30.41
N SER A 159 -27.05 7.54 29.24
CA SER A 159 -28.06 6.53 28.90
C SER A 159 -27.96 5.22 29.70
N LYS A 160 -26.84 4.94 30.37
CA LYS A 160 -26.66 3.74 31.21
C LYS A 160 -27.13 3.93 32.66
N HIS A 161 -27.50 5.16 33.03
CA HIS A 161 -27.94 5.54 34.37
C HIS A 161 -29.44 5.90 34.42
N LEU A 162 -30.15 5.73 33.29
CA LEU A 162 -31.60 5.72 33.16
C LEU A 162 -32.03 4.27 32.89
#